data_AF-A0A2N9J834-F1
#
_entry.id   AF-A0A2N9J834-F1
#
_cell.length_a   1.000
_cell.length_b   1.000
_cell.length_c   1.000
_cell.angle_alpha   90.00
_cell.angle_beta   90.00
_cell.angle_gamma   90.00
#
_symmetry.space_group_name_H-M   'P 1'
#
loop_
_entity.id
_entity.type
_entity.pdbx_description
1 polymer ?
#
loop_
_entity_poly.entity_id
_entity_poly.type
_entity_poly.pdbx_seq_one_letter_code
_entity_poly.pdbx_strand_id
1 'polypeptide(L)'
;MEASVFWKTEALQNKDAEQAKSLAEVMESATSNYKSLEEEHFKNLNIMKETEERTRNEAAKRIQMEEKMAQLKEKMRKLETECIQSIGEAREDGKEEVMEEVKAQFQMVYNSGFKDGWKSALNKAEVPDASDLFLRDNTPLPYPDTRLKDTDTTKLERRMKTKRKTGRRKENKTTALMGTSAEHTSGGVVAPETNPNP
;
A
#
# COMPACT_ATOMS: atom_id res chain seq x y z
N MET A 1 -17.42 -66.35 -81.07
CA MET A 1 -18.00 -65.91 -79.78
C MET A 1 -16.93 -65.66 -78.71
N GLU A 2 -15.75 -66.28 -78.79
CA GLU A 2 -14.71 -66.25 -77.74
C GLU A 2 -14.05 -64.87 -77.52
N ALA A 3 -13.76 -64.11 -78.57
CA ALA A 3 -13.11 -62.80 -78.43
C ALA A 3 -13.93 -61.79 -77.60
N SER A 4 -15.26 -61.77 -77.73
CA SER A 4 -16.12 -60.86 -76.95
C SER A 4 -16.15 -61.20 -75.46
N VAL A 5 -16.04 -62.49 -75.12
CA VAL A 5 -15.94 -62.95 -73.73
C VAL A 5 -14.61 -62.53 -73.13
N PHE A 6 -13.52 -62.71 -73.88
CA PHE A 6 -12.16 -62.31 -73.48
C PHE A 6 -12.06 -60.82 -73.14
N TRP A 7 -12.56 -59.95 -74.03
CA TRP A 7 -12.55 -58.49 -73.80
C TRP A 7 -13.34 -58.07 -72.56
N LYS A 8 -14.47 -58.73 -72.29
CA LYS A 8 -15.28 -58.44 -71.09
C LYS A 8 -14.57 -58.88 -69.81
N THR A 9 -13.90 -60.03 -69.83
CA THR A 9 -13.13 -60.51 -68.67
C THR A 9 -11.91 -59.62 -68.39
N GLU A 10 -11.21 -59.18 -69.43
CA GLU A 10 -10.08 -58.25 -69.30
C GLU A 10 -10.53 -56.89 -68.75
N ALA A 11 -11.62 -56.33 -69.27
CA ALA A 11 -12.19 -55.08 -68.76
C ALA A 11 -12.66 -55.18 -67.30
N LEU A 12 -13.17 -56.36 -66.87
CA LEU A 12 -13.55 -56.60 -65.49
C LEU A 12 -12.32 -56.67 -64.58
N GLN A 13 -11.29 -57.41 -64.99
CA GLN A 13 -10.02 -57.51 -64.26
C GLN A 13 -9.33 -56.15 -64.11
N ASN A 14 -9.32 -55.31 -65.14
CA ASN A 14 -8.75 -53.97 -65.07
C ASN A 14 -9.50 -53.08 -64.07
N LYS A 15 -10.83 -53.13 -64.04
CA LYS A 15 -11.63 -52.37 -63.06
C LYS A 15 -11.41 -52.84 -61.63
N ASP A 16 -11.35 -54.16 -61.41
CA ASP A 16 -11.07 -54.72 -60.08
C ASP A 16 -9.67 -54.31 -59.60
N ALA A 17 -8.68 -54.31 -60.51
CA ALA A 17 -7.32 -53.84 -60.21
C ALA A 17 -7.27 -52.34 -59.89
N GLU A 18 -8.01 -51.49 -60.62
CA GLU A 18 -8.13 -50.06 -60.34
C GLU A 18 -8.80 -49.80 -58.99
N GLN A 19 -9.88 -50.51 -58.67
CA GLN A 19 -10.56 -50.40 -57.38
C GLN A 19 -9.65 -50.84 -56.23
N ALA A 20 -8.93 -51.96 -56.38
CA ALA A 20 -7.97 -52.43 -55.39
C ALA A 20 -6.84 -51.41 -55.16
N LYS A 21 -6.33 -50.81 -56.23
CA LYS A 21 -5.31 -49.75 -56.15
C LYS A 21 -5.84 -48.51 -55.43
N SER A 22 -7.03 -48.02 -55.79
CA SER A 22 -7.66 -46.87 -55.16
C SER A 22 -7.92 -47.11 -53.67
N LEU A 23 -8.41 -48.29 -53.30
CA LEU A 23 -8.62 -48.65 -51.90
C LEU A 23 -7.30 -48.68 -51.11
N ALA A 24 -6.25 -49.26 -51.69
CA ALA A 24 -4.93 -49.28 -51.07
C ALA A 24 -4.39 -47.87 -50.81
N GLU A 25 -4.50 -46.96 -51.80
CA GLU A 25 -4.09 -45.56 -51.67
C GLU A 25 -4.87 -44.81 -50.58
N VAL A 26 -6.19 -45.04 -50.49
CA VAL A 26 -7.03 -44.48 -49.42
C VAL A 26 -6.63 -45.02 -48.04
N MET A 27 -6.34 -46.32 -47.93
CA MET A 27 -5.91 -46.92 -46.67
C MET A 27 -4.51 -46.45 -46.24
N GLU A 28 -3.59 -46.30 -47.18
CA GLU A 28 -2.24 -45.81 -46.93
C GLU A 28 -2.26 -44.35 -46.46
N SER A 29 -3.00 -43.49 -47.18
CA SER A 29 -3.18 -42.09 -46.79
C SER A 29 -3.90 -41.95 -45.45
N ALA A 30 -4.93 -42.75 -45.18
CA ALA A 30 -5.59 -42.78 -43.88
C ALA A 30 -4.61 -43.15 -42.75
N THR A 31 -3.79 -44.18 -42.95
CA THR A 31 -2.80 -44.64 -41.96
C THR A 31 -1.76 -43.55 -41.69
N SER A 32 -1.23 -42.91 -42.74
CA SER A 32 -0.29 -41.81 -42.62
C SER A 32 -0.90 -40.62 -41.88
N ASN A 33 -2.14 -40.25 -42.22
CA ASN A 33 -2.85 -39.15 -41.58
C ASN A 33 -3.07 -39.41 -40.08
N TYR A 34 -3.51 -40.62 -39.70
CA TYR A 34 -3.69 -40.97 -38.29
C TYR A 34 -2.38 -40.93 -37.51
N LYS A 35 -1.29 -41.44 -38.08
CA LYS A 35 0.03 -41.39 -37.44
C LYS A 35 0.48 -39.94 -37.20
N SER A 36 0.34 -39.07 -38.21
CA SER A 36 0.67 -37.65 -38.06
C SER A 36 -0.18 -36.97 -36.98
N LEU A 37 -1.48 -37.28 -36.94
CA LEU A 37 -2.41 -36.72 -35.97
C LEU A 37 -2.07 -37.18 -34.54
N GLU A 38 -1.74 -38.46 -34.35
CA GLU A 38 -1.30 -39.01 -33.07
C GLU A 38 -0.02 -38.34 -32.56
N GLU A 39 0.97 -38.15 -33.43
CA GLU A 39 2.21 -37.45 -33.09
C GLU A 39 1.96 -35.98 -32.72
N GLU A 40 1.05 -35.29 -33.40
CA GLU A 40 0.66 -33.92 -33.07
C GLU A 40 -0.04 -33.84 -31.71
N HIS A 41 -0.99 -34.74 -31.45
CA HIS A 41 -1.67 -34.81 -30.15
C HIS A 41 -0.69 -35.07 -29.01
N PHE A 42 0.27 -35.96 -29.20
CA PHE A 42 1.31 -36.22 -28.21
C PHE A 42 2.16 -34.98 -27.93
N LYS A 43 2.59 -34.25 -28.98
CA LYS A 43 3.35 -33.00 -28.85
C LYS A 43 2.54 -31.94 -28.09
N ASN A 44 1.27 -31.76 -28.46
CA ASN A 44 0.38 -30.78 -27.81
C ASN A 44 0.17 -31.11 -26.33
N LEU A 45 -0.07 -32.38 -26.01
CA LEU A 45 -0.24 -32.84 -24.64
C LEU A 45 1.02 -32.54 -23.79
N ASN A 46 2.21 -32.75 -24.34
CA ASN A 46 3.45 -32.43 -23.64
C ASN A 46 3.60 -30.92 -23.38
N ILE A 47 3.32 -30.08 -24.39
CA ILE A 47 3.36 -28.61 -24.26
C ILE A 47 2.37 -28.15 -23.18
N MET A 48 1.14 -28.68 -23.21
CA MET A 48 0.10 -28.34 -22.24
C MET A 48 0.53 -28.71 -20.81
N LYS A 49 1.13 -29.88 -20.63
CA LYS A 49 1.64 -30.33 -19.32
C LYS A 49 2.76 -29.44 -18.80
N GLU A 50 3.74 -29.10 -19.64
CA GLU A 50 4.86 -28.22 -19.25
C GLU A 50 4.39 -26.80 -18.91
N THR A 51 3.43 -26.28 -19.67
CA THR A 51 2.85 -24.95 -19.41
C THR A 51 2.04 -24.92 -18.12
N GLU A 52 1.22 -25.94 -17.88
CA GLU A 52 0.49 -26.09 -16.62
C GLU A 52 1.44 -26.15 -15.40
N GLU A 53 2.49 -26.97 -15.48
CA GLU A 53 3.47 -27.09 -14.39
C GLU A 53 4.21 -25.77 -14.15
N ARG A 54 4.59 -25.06 -15.21
CA ARG A 54 5.18 -23.72 -15.11
C ARG A 54 4.23 -22.74 -14.41
N THR A 55 2.95 -22.74 -14.77
CA THR A 55 1.93 -21.89 -14.15
C THR A 55 1.74 -22.22 -12.67
N ARG A 56 1.69 -23.50 -12.30
CA ARG A 56 1.59 -23.95 -10.89
C ARG A 56 2.80 -23.48 -10.07
N ASN A 57 4.01 -23.64 -10.61
CA ASN A 57 5.24 -23.21 -9.95
C ASN A 57 5.34 -21.70 -9.78
N GLU A 58 4.90 -20.93 -10.79
CA GLU A 58 4.84 -19.47 -10.68
C GLU A 58 3.81 -19.01 -9.65
N ALA A 59 2.62 -19.61 -9.64
CA ALA A 59 1.59 -19.32 -8.65
C ALA A 59 2.08 -19.61 -7.21
N ALA A 60 2.76 -20.74 -6.99
CA ALA A 60 3.35 -21.07 -5.69
C ALA A 60 4.40 -20.05 -5.24
N LYS A 61 5.27 -19.58 -6.15
CA LYS A 61 6.25 -18.52 -5.85
C LYS A 61 5.57 -17.19 -5.51
N ARG A 62 4.49 -16.83 -6.21
CA ARG A 62 3.69 -15.62 -5.91
C ARG A 62 3.11 -15.68 -4.51
N ILE A 63 2.53 -16.81 -4.11
CA ILE A 63 1.99 -17.02 -2.75
C ILE A 63 3.11 -16.85 -1.70
N GLN A 64 4.27 -17.47 -1.91
CA GLN A 64 5.41 -17.32 -0.98
C GLN A 64 5.91 -15.88 -0.87
N MET A 65 5.95 -15.13 -1.97
CA MET A 65 6.35 -13.72 -1.95
C MET A 65 5.30 -12.85 -1.25
N GLU A 66 4.02 -13.12 -1.46
CA GLU A 66 2.92 -12.41 -0.81
C GLU A 66 2.91 -12.64 0.71
N GLU A 67 3.17 -13.86 1.17
CA GLU A 67 3.33 -14.17 2.59
C GLU A 67 4.49 -13.40 3.23
N LYS A 68 5.67 -13.39 2.58
CA LYS A 68 6.83 -12.60 3.05
C LYS A 68 6.54 -11.11 3.07
N MET A 69 5.80 -10.60 2.08
CA MET A 69 5.40 -9.19 2.01
C MET A 69 4.42 -8.85 3.13
N ALA A 70 3.46 -9.73 3.44
CA ALA A 70 2.54 -9.56 4.56
C ALA A 70 3.28 -9.54 5.90
N GLN A 71 4.23 -10.47 6.11
CA GLN A 71 5.07 -10.51 7.30
C GLN A 71 5.92 -9.22 7.46
N LEU A 72 6.52 -8.74 6.37
CA LEU A 72 7.31 -7.50 6.41
C LEU A 72 6.44 -6.29 6.72
N LYS A 73 5.24 -6.22 6.15
CA LYS A 73 4.26 -5.16 6.42
C LYS A 73 3.82 -5.13 7.89
N GLU A 74 3.67 -6.30 8.52
CA GLU A 74 3.36 -6.38 9.95
C GLU A 74 4.52 -5.86 10.82
N LYS A 75 5.76 -6.30 10.53
CA LYS A 75 6.96 -5.80 11.22
C LYS A 75 7.13 -4.29 11.07
N MET A 76 6.86 -3.75 9.88
CA MET A 76 6.89 -2.30 9.62
C MET A 76 5.86 -1.56 10.47
N ARG A 77 4.62 -2.06 10.55
CA ARG A 77 3.58 -1.45 11.42
C ARG A 77 3.98 -1.47 12.89
N LYS A 78 4.54 -2.57 13.38
CA LYS A 78 5.03 -2.68 14.76
C LYS A 78 6.11 -1.65 15.04
N LEU A 79 7.11 -1.56 14.17
CA LEU A 79 8.19 -0.59 14.32
C LEU A 79 7.69 0.86 14.24
N GLU A 80 6.73 1.14 13.35
CA GLU A 80 6.08 2.45 13.25
C GLU A 80 5.38 2.83 14.57
N THR A 81 4.65 1.89 15.18
CA THR A 81 3.98 2.13 16.47
C THR A 81 4.98 2.35 17.60
N GLU A 82 6.06 1.55 17.67
CA GLU A 82 7.11 1.70 18.68
C GLU A 82 7.84 3.05 18.53
N CYS A 83 8.11 3.48 17.29
CA CYS A 83 8.72 4.78 17.00
C CYS A 83 7.82 5.94 17.45
N ILE A 84 6.53 5.91 17.11
CA ILE A 84 5.57 6.94 17.53
C ILE A 84 5.47 6.99 19.06
N GLN A 85 5.44 5.83 19.72
CA GLN A 85 5.40 5.74 21.18
C GLN A 85 6.66 6.35 21.81
N SER A 86 7.85 5.94 21.38
CA SER A 86 9.12 6.43 21.92
C SER A 86 9.30 7.94 21.72
N ILE A 87 8.88 8.48 20.57
CA ILE A 87 8.88 9.94 20.34
C ILE A 87 7.88 10.64 21.27
N GLY A 88 6.74 10.01 21.55
CA GLY A 88 5.74 10.52 22.49
C GLY A 88 6.29 10.61 23.91
N GLU A 89 6.90 9.54 24.39
CA GLU A 89 7.53 9.45 25.72
C GLU A 89 8.66 10.48 25.86
N ALA A 90 9.62 10.50 24.92
CA ALA A 90 10.74 11.45 24.96
C ALA A 90 10.29 12.93 24.94
N ARG A 91 9.15 13.23 24.30
CA ARG A 91 8.57 14.58 24.32
C ARG A 91 7.92 14.93 25.64
N GLU A 92 7.34 13.98 26.35
CA GLU A 92 6.70 14.23 27.63
C GLU A 92 7.77 14.36 28.73
N ASP A 93 8.73 13.45 28.76
CA ASP A 93 9.88 13.49 29.68
C ASP A 93 10.63 14.83 29.54
N GLY A 94 10.87 15.26 28.29
CA GLY A 94 11.52 16.55 28.04
C GLY A 94 10.69 17.77 28.46
N LYS A 95 9.35 17.68 28.51
CA LYS A 95 8.53 18.76 29.08
C LYS A 95 8.63 18.76 30.60
N GLU A 96 8.58 17.60 31.24
CA GLU A 96 8.66 17.48 32.69
C GLU A 96 10.00 18.01 33.21
N GLU A 97 11.11 17.65 32.55
CA GLU A 97 12.45 18.16 32.88
C GLU A 97 12.52 19.70 32.76
N VAL A 98 12.04 20.26 31.63
CA VAL A 98 12.02 21.72 31.43
C VAL A 98 11.12 22.42 32.44
N MET A 99 9.97 21.82 32.78
CA MET A 99 9.05 22.39 33.76
C MET A 99 9.65 22.42 35.18
N GLU A 100 10.33 21.36 35.59
CA GLU A 100 11.03 21.31 36.88
C GLU A 100 12.18 22.33 36.94
N GLU A 101 12.95 22.51 35.87
CA GLU A 101 13.99 23.53 35.83
C GLU A 101 13.42 24.96 35.87
N VAL A 102 12.37 25.23 35.09
CA VAL A 102 11.68 26.52 35.12
C VAL A 102 11.13 26.82 36.52
N LYS A 103 10.54 25.82 37.19
CA LYS A 103 10.05 25.95 38.57
C LYS A 103 11.18 26.27 39.54
N ALA A 104 12.33 25.60 39.43
CA ALA A 104 13.51 25.87 40.24
C ALA A 104 14.03 27.30 40.04
N GLN A 105 14.10 27.78 38.78
CA GLN A 105 14.51 29.15 38.47
C GLN A 105 13.53 30.19 39.05
N PHE A 106 12.23 29.98 38.89
CA PHE A 106 11.21 30.87 39.46
C PHE A 106 11.26 30.92 40.99
N GLN A 107 11.43 29.77 41.64
CA GLN A 107 11.56 29.70 43.09
C GLN A 107 12.80 30.46 43.58
N MET A 108 13.92 30.37 42.85
CA MET A 108 15.15 31.10 43.16
C MET A 108 14.94 32.61 43.08
N VAL A 109 14.37 33.10 41.98
CA VAL A 109 14.09 34.54 41.77
C VAL A 109 13.08 35.07 42.79
N TYR A 110 12.05 34.29 43.11
CA TYR A 110 11.06 34.66 44.12
C TYR A 110 11.70 34.80 45.50
N ASN A 111 12.52 33.82 45.91
CA ASN A 111 13.18 33.84 47.21
C ASN A 111 14.21 34.97 47.32
N SER A 112 14.97 35.28 46.26
CA SER A 112 15.90 36.42 46.28
C SER A 112 15.16 37.74 46.38
N GLY A 113 14.13 37.95 45.56
CA GLY A 113 13.34 39.19 45.58
C GLY A 113 12.62 39.42 46.91
N PHE A 114 12.07 38.36 47.51
CA PHE A 114 11.46 38.44 48.85
C PHE A 114 12.49 38.83 49.90
N LYS A 115 13.68 38.20 49.91
CA LYS A 115 14.76 38.52 50.85
C LYS A 115 15.17 39.98 50.75
N ASP A 116 15.34 40.49 49.54
CA ASP A 116 15.74 41.88 49.30
C ASP A 116 14.66 42.87 49.76
N GLY A 117 13.39 42.57 49.47
CA GLY A 117 12.25 43.36 49.93
C GLY A 117 12.10 43.37 51.46
N TRP A 118 12.26 42.22 52.10
CA TRP A 118 12.21 42.06 53.55
C TRP A 118 13.32 42.87 54.24
N LYS A 119 14.57 42.74 53.78
CA LYS A 119 15.71 43.53 54.27
C LYS A 119 15.48 45.04 54.11
N SER A 120 14.96 45.45 52.96
CA SER A 120 14.63 46.87 52.72
C SER A 120 13.58 47.39 53.70
N ALA A 121 12.57 46.58 54.03
CA ALA A 121 11.55 46.93 55.02
C ALA A 121 12.11 47.03 56.45
N LEU A 122 12.97 46.08 56.85
CA LEU A 122 13.63 46.12 58.17
C LEU A 122 14.54 47.35 58.31
N ASN A 123 15.31 47.67 57.27
CA ASN A 123 16.16 48.87 57.23
C ASN A 123 15.33 50.16 57.38
N LYS A 124 14.16 50.24 56.72
CA LYS A 124 13.24 51.39 56.84
C LYS A 124 12.60 51.50 58.22
N ALA A 125 12.46 50.39 58.93
CA ALA A 125 11.91 50.32 60.27
C ALA A 125 12.98 50.50 61.37
N GLU A 126 14.24 50.81 61.00
CA GLU A 126 15.38 50.99 61.90
C GLU A 126 15.65 49.77 62.82
N VAL A 127 15.29 48.57 62.35
CA VAL A 127 15.53 47.33 63.09
C VAL A 127 17.04 47.02 63.03
N PRO A 128 17.71 46.81 64.19
CA PRO A 128 19.13 46.48 64.19
C PRO A 128 19.44 45.15 63.50
N ASP A 129 20.56 45.10 62.77
CA ASP A 129 21.04 43.91 62.05
C ASP A 129 21.23 42.67 62.95
N ALA A 130 21.44 42.88 64.26
CA ALA A 130 21.61 41.81 65.24
C ALA A 130 20.29 41.17 65.70
N SER A 131 19.12 41.66 65.24
CA SER A 131 17.83 41.10 65.66
C SER A 131 17.54 39.75 65.01
N ASP A 132 16.79 38.90 65.72
CA ASP A 132 16.32 37.61 65.21
C ASP A 132 15.51 37.74 63.91
N LEU A 133 14.93 38.91 63.63
CA LEU A 133 14.18 39.19 62.40
C LEU A 133 15.08 39.26 61.16
N PHE A 134 16.31 39.75 61.32
CA PHE A 134 17.37 39.72 60.30
C PHE A 134 18.00 38.32 60.19
N LEU A 135 18.01 37.53 61.27
CA LEU A 135 18.51 36.15 61.25
C LEU A 135 17.54 35.18 60.56
N ARG A 136 16.23 35.47 60.51
CA ARG A 136 15.24 34.69 59.74
C ARG A 136 15.38 34.80 58.22
N ASP A 137 16.20 35.72 57.72
CA ASP A 137 16.47 35.96 56.28
C ASP A 137 16.86 34.71 55.49
N ASN A 138 17.38 33.69 56.16
CA ASN A 138 17.82 32.45 55.53
C ASN A 138 16.76 31.36 55.43
N THR A 139 15.57 31.54 56.03
CA THR A 139 14.49 30.55 55.94
C THR A 139 13.84 30.64 54.56
N PRO A 140 14.00 29.65 53.68
CA PRO A 140 13.36 29.68 52.36
C PRO A 140 11.84 29.71 52.57
N LEU A 141 11.15 30.66 51.93
CA LEU A 141 9.71 30.61 51.90
C LEU A 141 9.28 29.49 50.95
N PRO A 142 8.27 28.68 51.33
CA PRO A 142 7.70 27.72 50.40
C PRO A 142 7.15 28.47 49.19
N TYR A 143 7.49 28.04 47.96
CA TYR A 143 6.84 28.55 46.77
C TYR A 143 5.32 28.39 46.93
N PRO A 144 4.50 29.39 46.56
CA PRO A 144 3.08 29.16 46.44
C PRO A 144 2.85 28.02 45.46
N ASP A 145 2.01 27.05 45.85
CA ASP A 145 1.66 25.89 45.04
C ASP A 145 0.78 26.37 43.89
N THR A 146 1.43 26.97 42.89
CA THR A 146 0.77 27.42 41.68
C THR A 146 0.40 26.13 40.96
N ARG A 147 -0.88 25.75 41.09
CA ARG A 147 -1.56 24.97 40.07
C ARG A 147 -1.51 25.81 38.79
N LEU A 148 -0.33 25.86 38.16
CA LEU A 148 -0.13 26.39 36.84
C LEU A 148 -1.01 25.51 35.98
N LYS A 149 -2.25 25.95 35.78
CA LYS A 149 -3.27 25.20 35.06
C LYS A 149 -2.61 24.79 33.77
N ASP A 150 -2.42 23.48 33.57
CA ASP A 150 -2.07 22.91 32.29
C ASP A 150 -2.96 23.61 31.28
N THR A 151 -2.39 24.52 30.51
CA THR A 151 -3.18 25.49 29.77
C THR A 151 -3.73 24.72 28.58
N ASP A 152 -4.86 24.06 28.84
CA ASP A 152 -5.66 23.17 28.00
C ASP A 152 -5.10 23.03 26.57
N THR A 153 -4.02 22.24 26.43
CA THR A 153 -3.40 21.89 25.14
C THR A 153 -4.42 21.23 24.21
N THR A 154 -5.52 20.72 24.79
CA THR A 154 -6.70 20.19 24.09
C THR A 154 -7.34 21.20 23.14
N LYS A 155 -7.23 22.53 23.39
CA LYS A 155 -7.81 23.56 22.52
C LYS A 155 -7.00 23.75 21.23
N LEU A 156 -5.68 23.57 21.28
CA LEU A 156 -4.81 23.65 20.10
C LEU A 156 -4.95 22.39 19.24
N GLU A 157 -5.03 21.21 19.85
CA GLU A 157 -5.27 19.94 19.14
C GLU A 157 -6.64 19.89 18.44
N ARG A 158 -7.71 20.41 19.08
CA ARG A 158 -9.03 20.55 18.45
C ARG A 158 -8.99 21.46 17.22
N ARG A 159 -8.17 22.52 17.25
CA ARG A 159 -7.96 23.48 16.15
C ARG A 159 -7.18 22.85 14.98
N MET A 160 -6.23 21.96 15.25
CA MET A 160 -5.52 21.22 14.19
C MET A 160 -6.36 20.09 13.58
N LYS A 161 -7.16 19.37 14.38
CA LYS A 161 -8.10 18.35 13.88
C LYS A 161 -9.20 18.95 12.99
N THR A 162 -9.69 20.16 13.29
CA THR A 162 -10.69 20.84 12.45
C THR A 162 -10.11 21.29 11.11
N LYS A 163 -8.87 21.82 11.06
CA LYS A 163 -8.22 22.17 9.78
C LYS A 163 -7.95 20.95 8.88
N ARG A 164 -7.60 19.79 9.45
CA ARG A 164 -7.43 18.54 8.68
C ARG A 164 -8.76 18.00 8.13
N LYS A 165 -9.88 18.18 8.84
CA LYS A 165 -11.23 17.78 8.34
C LYS A 165 -11.78 18.73 7.27
N THR A 166 -11.51 20.04 7.34
CA THR A 166 -11.95 20.99 6.29
C THR A 166 -11.08 20.96 5.03
N GLY A 167 -9.81 20.53 5.12
CA GLY A 167 -8.97 20.26 3.94
C GLY A 167 -9.48 19.06 3.12
N ARG A 168 -9.76 17.93 3.78
CA ARG A 168 -10.30 16.72 3.11
C ARG A 168 -11.68 16.92 2.49
N ARG A 169 -12.53 17.81 3.01
CA ARG A 169 -13.88 18.04 2.45
C ARG A 169 -13.87 18.89 1.17
N LYS A 170 -12.79 19.63 0.90
CA LYS A 170 -12.64 20.42 -0.34
C LYS A 170 -12.00 19.62 -1.49
N GLU A 171 -11.14 18.65 -1.19
CA GLU A 171 -10.55 17.77 -2.23
C GLU A 171 -11.54 16.71 -2.74
N ASN A 172 -12.49 16.27 -1.90
CA ASN A 172 -13.47 15.25 -2.28
C ASN A 172 -14.65 15.80 -3.10
N LYS A 173 -14.74 17.12 -3.33
CA LYS A 173 -15.80 17.73 -4.14
C LYS A 173 -15.38 17.96 -5.60
N THR A 174 -14.09 17.89 -5.90
CA THR A 174 -13.55 18.06 -7.26
C THR A 174 -13.35 16.74 -8.00
N THR A 175 -13.30 15.61 -7.29
CA THR A 175 -13.15 14.27 -7.88
C THR A 175 -14.45 13.51 -8.08
N ALA A 176 -15.61 14.08 -7.71
CA ALA A 176 -16.92 13.46 -7.92
C ALA A 176 -17.57 13.80 -9.28
N LEU A 177 -16.87 14.50 -10.19
CA LEU A 177 -17.36 14.83 -11.54
C LEU A 177 -16.63 14.11 -12.68
N MET A 178 -15.71 13.20 -12.38
CA MET A 178 -15.06 12.37 -13.39
C MET A 178 -15.03 10.92 -12.95
N GLY A 179 -16.01 10.13 -13.41
CA GLY A 179 -15.97 8.69 -13.25
C GLY A 179 -17.32 7.98 -13.26
N THR A 180 -18.05 8.01 -14.38
CA THR A 180 -18.79 6.83 -14.85
C THR A 180 -18.73 6.79 -16.40
N SER A 181 -17.84 5.93 -16.91
CA SER A 181 -18.00 5.23 -18.20
C SER A 181 -19.10 4.17 -18.02
N ALA A 182 -19.81 3.62 -18.99
CA ALA A 182 -19.80 3.65 -20.45
C ALA A 182 -21.11 3.01 -20.97
N GLU A 183 -21.25 3.02 -22.31
CA GLU A 183 -22.01 2.11 -23.19
C GLU A 183 -23.36 2.59 -23.74
N HIS A 184 -23.36 2.84 -25.06
CA HIS A 184 -24.19 2.07 -26.00
C HIS A 184 -23.59 2.17 -27.42
N THR A 185 -23.16 1.02 -27.93
CA THR A 185 -22.94 0.74 -29.35
C THR A 185 -24.28 0.68 -30.09
N SER A 186 -24.41 1.36 -31.23
CA SER A 186 -25.10 0.84 -32.43
C SER A 186 -25.16 1.88 -33.58
N GLY A 187 -24.42 1.59 -34.66
CA GLY A 187 -24.89 1.74 -36.04
C GLY A 187 -24.72 3.09 -36.75
N GLY A 188 -24.05 3.05 -37.92
CA GLY A 188 -24.41 3.93 -39.04
C GLY A 188 -23.28 4.63 -39.80
N VAL A 189 -22.66 3.91 -40.75
CA VAL A 189 -22.18 4.35 -42.08
C VAL A 189 -21.47 5.71 -42.19
N VAL A 190 -20.16 5.68 -42.46
CA VAL A 190 -19.41 6.80 -43.05
C VAL A 190 -18.91 6.39 -44.44
N ALA A 191 -19.40 7.08 -45.45
CA ALA A 191 -18.89 7.05 -46.82
C ALA A 191 -17.54 7.80 -46.91
N PRO A 192 -16.60 7.39 -47.77
CA PRO A 192 -15.38 8.16 -48.00
C PRO A 192 -15.64 9.28 -49.02
N GLU A 193 -15.69 10.52 -48.55
CA GLU A 193 -15.54 11.68 -49.44
C GLU A 193 -14.07 11.90 -49.76
N THR A 194 -13.83 11.85 -51.06
CA THR A 194 -12.66 12.27 -51.81
C THR A 194 -12.15 13.64 -51.41
N ASN A 195 -10.84 13.84 -51.35
CA ASN A 195 -10.28 15.12 -51.75
C ASN A 195 -8.97 14.94 -52.54
N PRO A 196 -8.81 15.61 -53.70
CA PRO A 196 -7.74 15.34 -54.64
C PRO A 196 -6.60 16.36 -54.58
N ASN A 197 -5.41 15.86 -54.95
CA ASN A 197 -4.34 16.52 -55.71
C ASN A 197 -3.46 17.61 -55.06
N PRO A 198 -2.30 17.90 -55.69
CA PRO A 198 -1.47 17.10 -56.59
C PRO A 198 -0.09 16.75 -56.01
#